data_AF-A0A7C3FMG4-F1
#
_entry.id   AF-A0A7C3FMG4-F1
#
_cell.length_a   1.000
_cell.length_b   1.000
_cell.length_c   1.000
_cell.angle_alpha   90.00
_cell.angle_beta   90.00
_cell.angle_gamma   90.00
#
_symmetry.space_group_name_H-M   'P 1'
#
loop_
_entity.id
_entity.type
_entity.pdbx_description
1 polymer ?
#
loop_
_entity_poly.entity_id
_entity_poly.type
_entity_poly.pdbx_seq_one_letter_code
_entity_poly.pdbx_strand_id
1 'polypeptide(L)'
;MAKTETRWVCQECGWSFIKEMGRCPHCSAWDSLKKTVVRDELPATSLTGRVGSGESLPTPLSQVDLAGHARIPVANAEFARVLGGGLVPGSIILIGGEPGIGKSTLLLQIAAILGDAQHPVLYVSGEESPGQLKRRAARLGITGDTIQVLAETNVDFVLQQADRLLTLQALIVDSIQTTHTGDLDSAAGNVSQVRECA
;
A
#
# COMPACT_ATOMS: atom_id res chain seq x y z
N MET A 1 -20.98 22.07 -2.57
CA MET A 1 -20.96 21.36 -3.86
C MET A 1 -19.50 21.28 -4.28
N ALA A 2 -18.94 20.07 -4.29
CA ALA A 2 -17.53 19.84 -4.63
C ALA A 2 -17.27 20.31 -6.07
N LYS A 3 -16.26 21.15 -6.27
CA LYS A 3 -16.01 21.78 -7.57
C LYS A 3 -15.11 20.83 -8.36
N THR A 4 -15.70 20.09 -9.28
CA THR A 4 -14.96 19.18 -10.16
C THR A 4 -14.02 20.00 -11.05
N GLU A 5 -12.71 19.93 -10.81
CA GLU A 5 -11.69 20.56 -11.65
C GLU A 5 -11.06 19.51 -12.56
N THR A 6 -11.01 19.77 -13.86
CA THR A 6 -10.35 18.87 -14.81
C THR A 6 -8.88 19.27 -14.94
N ARG A 7 -7.96 18.32 -14.75
CA ARG A 7 -6.52 18.52 -14.96
C ARG A 7 -5.95 17.48 -15.93
N TRP A 8 -4.79 17.79 -16.50
CA TRP A 8 -4.04 16.91 -17.39
C TRP A 8 -2.82 16.38 -16.64
N VAL A 9 -2.81 15.09 -16.32
CA VAL A 9 -1.76 14.46 -15.50
C VAL A 9 -0.83 13.64 -16.38
N CYS A 10 0.47 13.92 -16.27
CA CYS A 10 1.50 13.18 -16.98
C CYS A 10 1.63 11.78 -16.38
N GLN A 11 1.36 10.78 -17.20
CA GLN A 11 1.43 9.36 -16.89
C GLN A 11 2.87 8.87 -16.62
N GLU A 12 3.89 9.64 -16.98
CA GLU A 12 5.29 9.26 -16.79
C GLU A 12 5.89 9.86 -15.50
N CYS A 13 5.48 11.07 -15.12
CA CYS A 13 6.08 11.79 -13.98
C CYS A 13 5.09 12.32 -12.94
N GLY A 14 3.78 12.14 -13.15
CA GLY A 14 2.72 12.55 -12.22
C GLY A 14 2.44 14.05 -12.15
N TRP A 15 3.12 14.88 -12.94
CA TRP A 15 2.85 16.33 -12.96
C TRP A 15 1.50 16.66 -13.59
N SER A 16 0.76 17.58 -12.96
CA SER A 16 -0.55 18.03 -13.43
C SER A 16 -0.50 19.42 -14.06
N PHE A 17 -1.29 19.61 -15.11
CA PHE A 17 -1.39 20.86 -15.88
C PHE A 17 -2.87 21.18 -16.14
N ILE A 18 -3.20 22.45 -16.36
CA ILE A 18 -4.58 22.89 -16.60
C ILE A 18 -5.01 22.65 -18.05
N LYS A 19 -4.04 22.55 -18.98
CA LYS A 19 -4.28 22.44 -20.43
C LYS A 19 -3.66 21.18 -21.01
N GLU A 20 -4.29 20.70 -22.08
CA GLU A 20 -3.76 19.62 -22.92
C GLU A 20 -2.48 20.06 -23.64
N MET A 21 -1.50 19.18 -23.69
CA MET A 21 -0.26 19.39 -24.43
C MET A 21 0.21 18.04 -24.97
N GLY A 22 0.77 18.01 -26.20
CA GLY A 22 1.28 16.77 -26.78
C GLY A 22 2.59 16.28 -26.14
N ARG A 23 3.29 17.14 -25.40
CA ARG A 23 4.56 16.82 -24.72
C ARG A 23 4.54 17.34 -23.28
N CYS A 24 4.94 16.50 -22.32
CA CYS A 24 5.08 16.89 -20.93
C CYS A 24 6.23 17.91 -20.76
N PRO A 25 5.99 19.11 -20.20
CA PRO A 25 7.04 20.10 -19.94
C PRO A 25 8.09 19.65 -18.91
N HIS A 26 7.73 18.71 -18.02
CA HIS A 26 8.59 18.28 -16.93
C HIS A 26 9.52 17.13 -17.35
N CYS A 27 8.98 16.04 -17.88
CA CYS A 27 9.79 14.86 -18.25
C CYS A 27 10.03 14.71 -19.77
N SER A 28 9.54 15.65 -20.58
CA SER A 28 9.68 15.62 -22.05
C SER A 28 8.98 14.46 -22.78
N ALA A 29 8.21 13.61 -22.08
CA ALA A 29 7.50 12.49 -22.69
C ALA A 29 6.33 12.98 -23.57
N TRP A 30 6.24 12.42 -24.78
CA TRP A 30 5.15 12.66 -25.73
C TRP A 30 3.93 11.81 -25.38
N ASP A 31 2.73 12.32 -25.69
CA ASP A 31 1.43 11.65 -25.51
C ASP A 31 1.18 11.07 -24.10
N SER A 32 1.89 11.62 -23.12
CA SER A 32 1.87 11.15 -21.74
C SER A 32 0.83 11.85 -20.88
N LEU A 33 0.20 12.92 -21.36
CA LEU A 33 -0.77 13.71 -20.60
C LEU A 33 -2.17 13.14 -20.78
N LYS A 34 -2.77 12.61 -19.72
CA LYS A 34 -4.17 12.17 -19.72
C LYS A 34 -5.06 13.14 -18.95
N LYS A 35 -6.27 13.32 -19.45
CA LYS A 35 -7.32 14.10 -18.80
C LYS A 35 -7.82 13.33 -17.57
N THR A 36 -7.59 13.88 -16.39
CA THR A 36 -8.01 13.33 -15.10
C THR A 36 -8.97 14.30 -14.45
N VAL A 37 -10.10 13.77 -13.98
CA VAL A 37 -11.08 14.56 -13.23
C VAL A 37 -10.62 14.59 -11.78
N VAL A 38 -10.09 15.73 -11.34
CA VAL A 38 -9.75 15.93 -9.93
C VAL A 38 -11.03 16.34 -9.22
N ARG A 39 -11.62 15.41 -8.48
CA ARG A 39 -12.67 15.75 -7.52
C ARG A 39 -11.97 16.33 -6.29
N ASP A 40 -12.48 17.45 -5.76
CA ASP A 40 -12.22 17.75 -4.36
C ASP A 40 -12.68 16.54 -3.55
N GLU A 41 -11.76 15.90 -2.84
CA GLU A 41 -12.08 14.81 -1.92
C GLU A 41 -13.25 15.27 -1.05
N LEU A 42 -14.37 14.53 -1.10
CA LEU A 42 -15.31 14.56 0.01
C LEU A 42 -14.50 14.24 1.26
N PRO A 43 -14.71 14.92 2.40
CA PRO A 43 -13.91 14.68 3.59
C PRO A 43 -13.99 13.19 3.89
N ALA A 44 -12.86 12.51 3.66
CA ALA A 44 -12.74 11.09 3.86
C ALA A 44 -13.23 10.81 5.28
N THR A 45 -14.22 9.93 5.41
CA THR A 45 -14.56 9.33 6.70
C THR A 45 -13.36 8.51 7.12
N SER A 46 -12.43 9.21 7.77
CA SER A 46 -11.11 8.79 8.21
C SER A 46 -11.22 7.62 9.18
N LEU A 47 -10.87 6.42 8.71
CA LEU A 47 -10.46 5.30 9.57
C LEU A 47 -8.94 5.27 9.78
N THR A 48 -8.23 6.33 9.38
CA THR A 48 -6.85 6.59 9.80
C THR A 48 -6.88 7.22 11.20
N GLY A 49 -5.96 6.80 12.07
CA GLY A 49 -5.82 7.32 13.42
C GLY A 49 -5.81 8.85 13.42
N ARG A 50 -6.94 9.45 13.81
CA ARG A 50 -7.09 10.90 13.87
C ARG A 50 -6.07 11.45 14.86
N VAL A 51 -5.12 12.23 14.37
CA VAL A 51 -4.67 13.41 15.13
C VAL A 51 -5.96 14.16 15.44
N GLY A 52 -6.30 14.22 16.73
CA GLY A 52 -7.65 14.51 17.20
C GLY A 52 -8.27 15.71 16.48
N SER A 53 -9.51 15.55 16.01
CA SER A 53 -10.35 16.61 15.44
C SER A 53 -10.83 17.62 16.49
N GLY A 54 -9.99 17.92 17.48
CA GLY A 54 -10.14 19.04 18.39
C GLY A 54 -9.19 20.15 17.98
N GLU A 55 -9.44 21.38 18.44
CA GLU A 55 -8.51 22.50 18.34
C GLU A 55 -7.17 22.13 18.99
N SER A 56 -6.28 21.53 18.20
CA SER A 56 -4.97 21.09 18.67
C SER A 56 -4.08 22.33 18.72
N LEU A 57 -3.92 22.88 19.92
CA LEU A 57 -2.99 23.98 20.14
C LEU A 57 -1.55 23.49 19.91
N PRO A 58 -0.66 24.34 19.37
CA PRO A 58 0.75 24.01 19.27
C PRO A 58 1.33 23.74 20.65
N THR A 59 1.73 22.50 20.89
CA THR A 59 2.35 22.07 22.15
C THR A 59 3.86 21.92 21.92
N PRO A 60 4.72 22.45 22.81
CA PRO A 60 6.15 22.19 22.76
C PRO A 60 6.43 20.68 22.72
N LEU A 61 7.38 20.24 21.89
CA LEU A 61 7.73 18.82 21.74
C LEU A 61 8.04 18.14 23.09
N SER A 62 8.64 18.88 24.03
CA SER A 62 8.94 18.40 25.39
C SER A 62 7.71 18.07 26.25
N GLN A 63 6.52 18.48 25.82
CA GLN A 63 5.24 18.28 26.51
C GLN A 63 4.33 17.29 25.76
N VAL A 64 4.83 16.69 24.67
CA VAL A 64 4.12 15.62 23.95
C VAL A 64 4.29 14.33 24.75
N ASP A 65 3.18 13.72 25.16
CA ASP A 65 3.20 12.45 25.87
C ASP A 65 3.72 11.33 24.95
N LEU A 66 4.58 10.47 25.51
CA LEU A 66 5.15 9.32 24.80
C LEU A 66 4.21 8.12 24.88
N ALA A 67 2.92 8.33 24.64
CA ALA A 67 1.94 7.27 24.59
C ALA A 67 2.24 6.35 23.40
N GLY A 68 3.06 5.32 23.65
CA GLY A 68 3.49 4.37 22.62
C GLY A 68 2.41 3.34 22.32
N HIS A 69 2.21 3.05 21.03
CA HIS A 69 1.45 1.89 20.61
C HIS A 69 2.24 0.60 20.90
N ALA A 70 1.58 -0.43 21.42
CA ALA A 70 2.18 -1.75 21.55
C ALA A 70 2.54 -2.28 20.16
N ARG A 71 3.84 -2.51 19.93
CA ARG A 71 4.35 -3.02 18.66
C ARG A 71 4.07 -4.51 18.52
N ILE A 72 3.77 -4.94 17.30
CA ILE A 72 3.70 -6.36 16.96
C ILE A 72 5.15 -6.87 16.83
N PRO A 73 5.56 -7.85 17.65
CA PRO A 73 6.91 -8.37 17.60
C PRO A 73 7.14 -9.13 16.30
N VAL A 74 8.34 -8.96 15.71
CA VAL A 74 8.76 -9.72 14.52
C VAL A 74 9.93 -10.61 14.92
N ALA A 75 9.79 -11.93 14.74
CA ALA A 75 10.83 -12.89 15.17
C ALA A 75 12.15 -12.78 14.38
N ASN A 76 12.19 -12.03 13.27
CA ASN A 76 13.42 -11.72 12.57
C ASN A 76 14.09 -10.47 13.18
N ALA A 77 15.22 -10.67 13.86
CA ALA A 77 15.91 -9.61 14.59
C ALA A 77 16.37 -8.44 13.70
N GLU A 78 16.86 -8.71 12.48
CA GLU A 78 17.35 -7.66 11.58
C GLU A 78 16.20 -6.87 10.97
N PHE A 79 15.09 -7.54 10.62
CA PHE A 79 13.88 -6.86 10.17
C PHE A 79 13.26 -6.02 11.29
N ALA A 80 13.17 -6.58 12.50
CA ALA A 80 12.70 -5.85 13.68
C ALA A 80 13.58 -4.63 13.98
N ARG A 81 14.91 -4.74 13.83
CA ARG A 81 15.86 -3.63 14.00
C ARG A 81 15.55 -2.49 13.03
N VAL A 82 15.33 -2.80 11.75
CA VAL A 82 14.98 -1.79 10.72
C VAL A 82 13.66 -1.09 11.05
N LEU A 83 12.70 -1.82 11.63
CA LEU A 83 11.40 -1.27 12.04
C LEU A 83 11.41 -0.54 13.39
N GLY A 84 12.54 -0.51 14.11
CA GLY A 84 12.62 0.09 15.45
C GLY A 84 12.00 -0.77 16.55
N GLY A 85 12.12 -2.09 16.44
CA GLY A 85 11.73 -3.09 17.46
C GLY A 85 10.50 -3.93 17.11
N GLY A 86 9.79 -3.63 16.00
CA GLY A 86 8.59 -4.36 15.57
C GLY A 86 7.64 -3.48 14.77
N LEU A 87 6.54 -4.06 14.29
CA LEU A 87 5.55 -3.33 13.49
C LEU A 87 4.65 -2.47 14.37
N VAL A 88 4.32 -1.27 13.91
CA VAL A 88 3.32 -0.42 14.58
C VAL A 88 1.94 -0.76 13.98
N PRO A 89 0.93 -1.09 14.79
CA PRO A 89 -0.43 -1.32 14.27
C PRO A 89 -0.96 -0.10 13.50
N GLY A 90 -1.62 -0.35 12.36
CA GLY A 90 -2.16 0.71 11.51
C GLY A 90 -1.11 1.54 10.75
N SER A 91 0.14 1.08 10.71
CA SER A 91 1.19 1.70 9.88
C SER A 91 1.22 1.12 8.46
N ILE A 92 1.75 1.92 7.53
CA ILE A 92 2.05 1.51 6.15
C ILE A 92 3.57 1.42 6.01
N ILE A 93 4.05 0.31 5.45
CA ILE A 93 5.49 0.05 5.27
C ILE A 93 5.74 -0.25 3.81
N LEU A 94 6.58 0.57 3.17
CA LEU A 94 7.01 0.39 1.80
C LEU A 94 8.36 -0.34 1.75
N ILE A 95 8.40 -1.49 1.07
CA ILE A 95 9.64 -2.20 0.78
C ILE A 95 10.07 -1.91 -0.66
N GLY A 96 11.06 -1.02 -0.79
CA GLY A 96 11.68 -0.67 -2.08
C GLY A 96 12.91 -1.52 -2.39
N GLY A 97 13.24 -1.62 -3.68
CA GLY A 97 14.46 -2.29 -4.14
C GLY A 97 14.37 -2.69 -5.62
N GLU A 98 15.51 -3.00 -6.23
CA GLU A 98 15.58 -3.41 -7.64
C GLU A 98 14.77 -4.69 -7.92
N PRO A 99 14.22 -4.88 -9.13
CA PRO A 99 13.63 -6.15 -9.54
C PRO A 99 14.61 -7.31 -9.32
N GLY A 100 14.14 -8.43 -8.78
CA GLY A 100 14.98 -9.60 -8.52
C GLY A 100 15.82 -9.57 -7.24
N ILE A 101 15.88 -8.45 -6.48
CA ILE A 101 16.64 -8.37 -5.22
C ILE A 101 16.07 -9.26 -4.08
N GLY A 102 14.88 -9.84 -4.28
CA GLY A 102 14.27 -10.75 -3.32
C GLY A 102 13.17 -10.15 -2.43
N LYS A 103 12.59 -9.00 -2.78
CA LYS A 103 11.48 -8.36 -2.02
C LYS A 103 10.33 -9.33 -1.71
N SER A 104 9.79 -9.98 -2.73
CA SER A 104 8.72 -10.97 -2.58
C SER A 104 9.14 -12.17 -1.74
N THR A 105 10.42 -12.57 -1.79
CA THR A 105 10.94 -13.67 -0.95
C THR A 105 10.93 -13.26 0.51
N LEU A 106 11.42 -12.05 0.80
CA LEU A 106 11.42 -11.47 2.13
C LEU A 106 10.00 -11.29 2.67
N LEU A 107 9.08 -10.74 1.85
CA LEU A 107 7.68 -10.56 2.22
C LEU A 107 7.00 -11.89 2.57
N LEU A 108 7.26 -12.95 1.80
CA LEU A 108 6.69 -14.27 2.08
C LEU A 108 7.22 -14.87 3.39
N GLN A 109 8.50 -14.66 3.72
CA GLN A 109 9.07 -15.04 5.02
C GLN A 109 8.47 -14.23 6.17
N ILE A 110 8.28 -12.93 5.98
CA ILE A 110 7.65 -12.05 6.97
C ILE A 110 6.20 -12.48 7.20
N ALA A 111 5.45 -12.78 6.13
CA ALA A 111 4.07 -13.27 6.23
C ALA A 111 3.97 -14.51 7.13
N ALA A 112 4.90 -15.45 6.94
CA ALA A 112 4.97 -16.67 7.75
C ALA A 112 5.32 -16.42 9.22
N ILE A 113 6.12 -15.39 9.51
CA ILE A 113 6.53 -15.03 10.87
C ILE A 113 5.41 -14.28 11.60
N LEU A 114 4.66 -13.44 10.89
CA LEU A 114 3.63 -12.60 11.49
C LEU A 114 2.33 -13.35 11.75
N GLY A 115 1.92 -14.25 10.85
CA GLY A 115 0.63 -14.90 10.95
C GLY A 115 0.57 -15.95 12.05
N ASP A 116 -0.50 -15.92 12.84
CA ASP A 116 -0.87 -16.97 13.79
C ASP A 116 -2.30 -17.49 13.51
N ALA A 117 -2.75 -18.50 14.28
CA ALA A 117 -4.05 -19.13 14.08
C ALA A 117 -5.26 -18.20 14.36
N GLN A 118 -5.08 -17.16 15.17
CA GLN A 118 -6.09 -16.16 15.50
C GLN A 118 -5.97 -14.92 14.60
N HIS A 119 -4.75 -14.57 14.19
CA HIS A 119 -4.43 -13.40 13.38
C HIS A 119 -3.65 -13.82 12.12
N PRO A 120 -4.34 -14.30 11.08
CA PRO A 120 -3.71 -14.61 9.80
C PRO A 120 -3.14 -13.37 9.10
N VAL A 121 -2.26 -13.61 8.13
CA VAL A 121 -1.78 -12.60 7.18
C VAL A 121 -2.46 -12.79 5.83
N LEU A 122 -2.91 -11.71 5.21
CA LEU A 122 -3.43 -11.71 3.84
C LEU A 122 -2.31 -11.28 2.90
N TYR A 123 -1.85 -12.22 2.07
CA TYR A 123 -0.86 -11.99 1.02
C TYR A 123 -1.55 -11.82 -0.33
N VAL A 124 -1.55 -10.59 -0.83
CA VAL A 124 -2.12 -10.23 -2.12
C VAL A 124 -1.01 -10.22 -3.16
N SER A 125 -1.22 -10.89 -4.29
CA SER A 125 -0.32 -10.81 -5.43
C SER A 125 -1.05 -10.48 -6.71
N GLY A 126 -0.51 -9.52 -7.47
CA GLY A 126 -0.96 -9.24 -8.83
C GLY A 126 -0.07 -9.87 -9.91
N GLU A 127 1.14 -10.32 -9.55
CA GLU A 127 2.12 -10.86 -10.51
C GLU A 127 2.14 -12.40 -10.55
N GLU A 128 1.93 -13.06 -9.40
CA GLU A 128 2.06 -14.51 -9.28
C GLU A 128 0.73 -15.19 -8.97
N SER A 129 0.50 -16.35 -9.59
CA SER A 129 -0.62 -17.22 -9.22
C SER A 129 -0.41 -17.84 -7.83
N PRO A 130 -1.49 -18.24 -7.12
CA PRO A 130 -1.37 -18.91 -5.82
C PRO A 130 -0.51 -20.18 -5.86
N GLY A 131 -0.53 -20.91 -6.99
CA GLY A 131 0.33 -22.09 -7.18
C GLY A 131 1.82 -21.75 -7.32
N GLN A 132 2.18 -20.59 -7.90
CA GLN A 132 3.57 -20.11 -7.93
C GLN A 132 4.03 -19.71 -6.53
N LEU A 133 3.22 -18.94 -5.80
CA LEU A 133 3.50 -18.55 -4.42
C LEU A 133 3.68 -19.78 -3.51
N LYS A 134 2.78 -20.77 -3.61
CA LYS A 134 2.89 -22.04 -2.85
C LYS A 134 4.20 -22.78 -3.13
N ARG A 135 4.64 -22.84 -4.39
CA ARG A 135 5.93 -23.46 -4.75
C ARG A 135 7.12 -22.72 -4.16
N ARG A 136 7.06 -21.38 -4.07
CA ARG A 136 8.09 -20.57 -3.42
C ARG A 136 8.09 -20.77 -1.90
N ALA A 137 6.92 -20.73 -1.28
CA ALA A 137 6.75 -21.01 0.15
C ALA A 137 7.36 -22.37 0.52
N ALA A 138 7.08 -23.41 -0.28
CA ALA A 138 7.63 -24.74 -0.07
C ALA A 138 9.18 -24.77 -0.13
N ARG A 139 9.81 -24.03 -1.06
CA ARG A 139 11.28 -23.91 -1.13
C ARG A 139 11.89 -23.19 0.07
N LEU A 140 11.12 -22.32 0.72
CA LEU A 140 11.51 -21.59 1.93
C LEU A 140 11.18 -22.36 3.22
N GLY A 141 10.57 -23.55 3.12
CA GLY A 141 10.14 -24.33 4.29
C GLY A 141 8.90 -23.75 5.00
N ILE A 142 8.11 -22.93 4.30
CA ILE A 142 6.90 -22.31 4.85
C ILE A 142 5.69 -23.22 4.55
N THR A 143 4.96 -23.65 5.59
CA THR A 143 3.75 -24.49 5.44
C THR A 143 2.58 -23.68 4.88
N GLY A 144 2.44 -22.43 5.32
CA GLY A 144 1.46 -21.47 4.83
C GLY A 144 0.11 -21.48 5.55
N ASP A 145 -0.03 -22.21 6.66
CA ASP A 145 -1.32 -22.37 7.36
C ASP A 145 -1.91 -21.05 7.88
N THR A 146 -1.06 -20.07 8.15
CA THR A 146 -1.44 -18.74 8.66
C THR A 146 -1.44 -17.66 7.57
N ILE A 147 -1.21 -18.03 6.31
CA ILE A 147 -1.13 -17.12 5.16
C ILE A 147 -2.33 -17.35 4.24
N GLN A 148 -3.25 -16.38 4.20
CA GLN A 148 -4.33 -16.32 3.23
C GLN A 148 -3.79 -15.69 1.95
N VAL A 149 -3.93 -16.35 0.80
CA VAL A 149 -3.42 -15.84 -0.48
C VAL A 149 -4.56 -15.36 -1.36
N LEU A 150 -4.42 -14.15 -1.90
CA LEU A 150 -5.36 -13.56 -2.85
C LEU A 150 -4.59 -13.14 -4.11
N ALA A 151 -4.94 -13.73 -5.25
CA ALA A 151 -4.40 -13.30 -6.53
C ALA A 151 -5.38 -12.28 -7.15
N GLU A 152 -5.14 -10.99 -6.88
CA GLU A 152 -6.01 -9.90 -7.28
C GLU A 152 -5.19 -8.63 -7.53
N THR A 153 -5.69 -7.80 -8.44
CA THR A 153 -5.10 -6.51 -8.82
C THR A 153 -6.02 -5.33 -8.48
N ASN A 154 -7.32 -5.55 -8.28
CA ASN A 154 -8.25 -4.50 -7.87
C ASN A 154 -8.18 -4.24 -6.36
N VAL A 155 -7.75 -3.04 -5.95
CA VAL A 155 -7.60 -2.65 -4.54
C VAL A 155 -8.94 -2.66 -3.80
N ASP A 156 -10.01 -2.20 -4.44
CA ASP A 156 -11.33 -2.15 -3.80
C ASP A 156 -11.81 -3.56 -3.44
N PHE A 157 -11.56 -4.54 -4.31
CA PHE A 157 -11.84 -5.95 -4.03
C PHE A 157 -10.94 -6.52 -2.96
N VAL A 158 -9.65 -6.18 -2.97
CA VAL A 158 -8.68 -6.60 -1.95
C VAL A 158 -9.12 -6.13 -0.57
N LEU A 159 -9.47 -4.85 -0.43
CA LEU A 159 -9.96 -4.28 0.83
C LEU A 159 -11.27 -4.94 1.26
N GLN A 160 -12.19 -5.20 0.33
CA GLN A 160 -13.41 -5.95 0.64
C GLN A 160 -13.12 -7.37 1.17
N GLN A 161 -12.12 -8.07 0.62
CA GLN A 161 -11.74 -9.38 1.17
C GLN A 161 -11.04 -9.26 2.52
N ALA A 162 -10.20 -8.23 2.71
CA ALA A 162 -9.55 -7.96 3.98
C ALA A 162 -10.58 -7.70 5.09
N ASP A 163 -11.62 -6.90 4.84
CA ASP A 163 -12.69 -6.61 5.80
C ASP A 163 -13.51 -7.84 6.21
N ARG A 164 -13.60 -8.86 5.35
CA ARG A 164 -14.25 -10.14 5.68
C ARG A 164 -13.40 -10.98 6.63
N LEU A 165 -12.10 -10.76 6.68
CA LEU A 165 -11.19 -11.37 7.65
C LEU A 165 -11.24 -10.53 8.93
N LEU A 166 -12.20 -10.86 9.81
CA LEU A 166 -12.47 -10.14 11.06
C LEU A 166 -11.23 -9.92 11.94
N THR A 167 -10.24 -10.79 11.83
CA THR A 167 -8.96 -10.70 12.54
C THR A 167 -7.83 -10.85 11.53
N LEU A 168 -7.11 -9.77 11.26
CA LEU A 168 -5.96 -9.76 10.35
C LEU A 168 -4.74 -9.18 11.05
N GLN A 169 -3.62 -9.89 11.03
CA GLN A 169 -2.37 -9.40 11.61
C GLN A 169 -1.68 -8.39 10.70
N ALA A 170 -1.70 -8.65 9.39
CA ALA A 170 -1.12 -7.80 8.37
C ALA A 170 -1.75 -8.07 6.99
N LEU A 171 -1.79 -7.03 6.17
CA LEU A 171 -2.06 -7.09 4.74
C LEU A 171 -0.76 -6.82 3.98
N ILE A 172 -0.37 -7.73 3.09
CA ILE A 172 0.80 -7.60 2.23
C ILE A 172 0.32 -7.51 0.78
N VAL A 173 0.85 -6.54 0.04
CA VAL A 173 0.56 -6.33 -1.39
C VAL A 173 1.85 -6.45 -2.19
N ASP A 174 1.94 -7.48 -3.03
CA ASP A 174 3.11 -7.81 -3.86
C ASP A 174 2.68 -7.95 -5.34
N SER A 175 2.65 -6.88 -6.13
CA SER A 175 3.26 -5.58 -5.89
C SER A 175 2.30 -4.42 -6.16
N ILE A 176 2.52 -3.27 -5.51
CA ILE A 176 1.69 -2.06 -5.69
C ILE A 176 1.67 -1.58 -7.16
N GLN A 177 2.70 -1.90 -7.94
CA GLN A 177 2.76 -1.59 -9.37
C GLN A 177 1.69 -2.34 -10.17
N THR A 178 1.22 -3.48 -9.67
CA THR A 178 0.18 -4.27 -10.34
C THR A 178 -1.22 -3.95 -9.88
N THR A 179 -1.37 -3.10 -8.86
CA THR A 179 -2.68 -2.77 -8.31
C THR A 179 -3.35 -1.60 -9.02
N HIS A 180 -4.68 -1.63 -9.10
CA HIS A 180 -5.50 -0.59 -9.67
C HIS A 180 -6.75 -0.33 -8.81
N THR A 181 -7.28 0.90 -8.87
CA THR A 181 -8.60 1.27 -8.33
C THR A 181 -9.51 1.70 -9.48
N GLY A 182 -10.82 1.50 -9.32
CA GLY A 182 -11.82 1.81 -10.34
C GLY A 182 -11.97 3.31 -10.65
N ASP A 183 -11.45 4.20 -9.81
CA ASP A 183 -11.61 5.66 -9.95
C ASP A 183 -10.68 6.32 -10.99
N LEU A 184 -9.79 5.55 -11.64
CA LEU A 184 -8.85 6.06 -12.64
C LEU A 184 -8.94 5.29 -13.97
N ASP A 185 -9.28 5.98 -15.07
CA ASP A 185 -9.16 5.53 -16.47
C ASP A 185 -7.70 5.33 -16.95
N SER A 186 -6.78 5.00 -16.02
CA SER A 186 -5.36 4.75 -16.29
C SER A 186 -5.02 3.27 -16.14
N ALA A 187 -4.21 2.74 -17.05
CA ALA A 187 -3.75 1.36 -17.01
C ALA A 187 -2.93 1.07 -15.74
N ALA A 188 -3.02 -0.18 -15.26
CA ALA A 188 -2.21 -0.73 -14.17
C ALA A 188 -0.71 -0.40 -14.35
N GLY A 189 -0.05 0.11 -13.30
CA GLY A 189 1.37 0.45 -13.27
C GLY A 189 1.73 1.93 -13.44
N ASN A 190 0.75 2.83 -13.57
CA ASN A 190 1.05 4.26 -13.65
C ASN A 190 1.50 4.85 -12.31
N VAL A 191 2.45 5.80 -12.32
CA VAL A 191 2.87 6.55 -11.11
C VAL A 191 1.68 7.19 -10.38
N SER A 192 0.71 7.72 -11.13
CA SER A 192 -0.50 8.34 -10.57
C SER A 192 -1.39 7.32 -9.84
N GLN A 193 -1.45 6.09 -10.35
CA GLN A 193 -2.21 5.00 -9.76
C GLN A 193 -1.50 4.40 -8.55
N VAL A 194 -0.17 4.23 -8.61
CA VAL A 194 0.62 3.77 -7.45
C VAL A 194 0.47 4.72 -6.27
N ARG A 195 0.36 6.03 -6.51
CA ARG A 195 0.10 7.01 -5.44
C ARG A 195 -1.29 6.91 -4.84
N GLU A 196 -2.29 6.54 -5.63
CA GLU A 196 -3.67 6.41 -5.16
C GLU A 196 -3.91 5.09 -4.43
N CYS A 197 -3.17 4.03 -4.79
CA CYS A 197 -3.28 2.72 -4.17
C CYS A 197 -2.46 2.57 -2.87
N ALA A 198 -1.49 3.45 -2.61
CA ALA A 198 -0.55 3.36 -1.48
C ALA A 198 -1.02 4.18 -0.27
#